data_AF-D5MH37-F1
#
_entry.id   AF-D5MH37-F1
#
_cell.length_a   1.000
_cell.length_b   1.000
_cell.length_c   1.000
_cell.angle_alpha   90.00
_cell.angle_beta   90.00
_cell.angle_gamma   90.00
#
_symmetry.space_group_name_H-M   'P 1'
#
loop_
_entity.id
_entity.type
_entity.pdbx_description
1 polymer ?
#
loop_
_entity_poly.entity_id
_entity_poly.type
_entity_poly.pdbx_seq_one_letter_code
_entity_poly.pdbx_strand_id
1 'polypeptide(L)' 'MRLMVEQQTYPYITTNRRIAGGSPIIKGTRITVRTIAGYYQMGMTVDEI' A
#
# COMPACT_ATOMS: atom_id res chain seq x y z
N MET A 1 -27.07 5.75 8.10
CA MET A 1 -26.57 4.61 7.31
C MET A 1 -25.14 4.33 7.72
N ARG A 2 -24.83 3.15 8.27
CA ARG A 2 -23.46 2.76 8.65
C ARG A 2 -22.94 1.78 7.61
N LEU A 3 -22.00 2.21 6.79
CA LEU A 3 -21.31 1.31 5.85
C LEU A 3 -20.39 0.41 6.68
N MET A 4 -20.73 -0.88 6.76
CA MET A 4 -19.80 -1.90 7.23
C MET A 4 -18.82 -2.18 6.10
N VAL A 5 -17.56 -1.76 6.28
CA VAL A 5 -16.47 -2.13 5.39
C VAL A 5 -15.97 -3.50 5.84
N GLU A 6 -16.12 -4.50 4.98
CA GLU A 6 -15.47 -5.79 5.17
C GLU A 6 -13.97 -5.57 5.13
N GLN A 7 -13.26 -5.94 6.21
CA GLN A 7 -11.81 -5.75 6.28
C GLN A 7 -11.12 -6.79 5.40
N GLN A 8 -10.85 -6.41 4.16
CA GLN A 8 -10.00 -7.20 3.28
C GLN A 8 -8.59 -7.27 3.85
N THR A 9 -8.13 -8.48 4.16
CA THR A 9 -6.78 -8.71 4.66
C THR A 9 -5.82 -8.82 3.48
N TYR A 10 -4.82 -7.93 3.43
CA TYR A 10 -3.77 -7.96 2.40
C TYR A 10 -2.48 -8.55 2.98
N PRO A 11 -2.07 -9.77 2.60
CA PRO A 11 -0.99 -10.50 3.28
C PRO A 11 0.40 -9.82 3.17
N TYR A 12 0.58 -8.98 2.14
CA TYR A 12 1.84 -8.29 1.84
C TYR A 12 1.82 -6.79 2.15
N ILE A 13 0.74 -6.28 2.75
CA ILE A 13 0.66 -4.88 3.17
C ILE A 13 0.70 -4.84 4.70
N THR A 14 1.54 -3.98 5.25
CA THR A 14 1.65 -3.76 6.70
C THR A 14 1.79 -2.28 7.01
N THR A 15 1.73 -1.90 8.28
CA THR A 15 1.92 -0.52 8.74
C THR A 15 2.92 -0.51 9.89
N ASN A 16 3.86 0.44 9.90
CA ASN A 16 4.79 0.63 11.00
C ASN A 16 4.93 2.13 11.30
N ARG A 17 4.58 2.58 12.51
CA ARG A 17 4.62 4.00 12.90
C ARG A 17 6.00 4.65 12.76
N ARG A 18 7.09 3.86 12.76
CA ARG A 18 8.47 4.33 12.59
C ARG A 18 8.89 4.43 11.11
N ILE A 19 8.04 4.04 10.16
CA ILE A 19 8.31 4.02 8.72
C ILE A 19 7.23 4.82 8.00
N ALA A 20 7.62 5.80 7.18
CA ALA A 20 6.70 6.60 6.35
C ALA A 20 5.48 7.15 7.13
N GLY A 21 5.69 7.56 8.39
CA GLY A 21 4.63 8.10 9.25
C GLY A 21 3.51 7.11 9.61
N GLY A 22 3.72 5.79 9.47
CA GLY A 22 2.69 4.78 9.69
C GLY A 22 1.81 4.49 8.48
N SER A 23 2.14 5.04 7.31
CA SER A 23 1.43 4.73 6.07
C SER A 23 1.50 3.23 5.74
N PRO A 24 0.51 2.67 5.01
CA PRO A 24 0.60 1.32 4.47
C PRO A 24 1.82 1.15 3.57
N ILE A 25 2.60 0.11 3.84
CA ILE A 25 3.83 -0.25 3.14
C ILE A 25 3.79 -1.70 2.67
N ILE A 26 4.58 -2.02 1.64
CA ILE A 26 4.83 -3.39 1.24
C ILE A 26 5.70 -4.06 2.32
N LYS A 27 5.25 -5.21 2.83
CA LYS A 27 5.88 -5.95 3.92
C LYS A 27 7.34 -6.26 3.58
N GLY A 28 8.24 -5.98 4.52
CA GLY A 28 9.68 -6.18 4.34
C GLY A 28 10.39 -5.02 3.61
N THR A 29 9.67 -3.97 3.22
CA THR A 29 10.24 -2.80 2.55
C THR A 29 9.95 -1.51 3.32
N ARG A 30 10.40 -0.38 2.79
CA ARG A 30 9.94 0.97 3.18
C ARG A 30 9.11 1.64 2.09
N ILE A 31 8.67 0.89 1.07
CA ILE A 31 7.91 1.38 -0.07
C ILE A 31 6.44 1.49 0.33
N THR A 32 5.86 2.67 0.18
CA THR A 32 4.45 2.89 0.51
C THR A 32 3.55 2.36 -0.61
N VAL A 33 2.35 1.91 -0.26
CA VAL A 33 1.32 1.54 -1.25
C VAL A 33 1.01 2.72 -2.17
N ARG A 34 1.07 3.95 -1.65
CA ARG A 34 0.92 5.19 -2.43
C ARG A 34 1.97 5.32 -3.53
N THR A 35 3.22 4.91 -3.29
CA THR A 35 4.28 4.93 -4.28
C THR A 35 3.96 4.01 -5.46
N ILE A 36 3.56 2.77 -5.16
CA ILE A 36 3.15 1.77 -6.18
C ILE A 36 1.95 2.29 -6.99
N ALA A 37 0.93 2.82 -6.30
CA ALA A 37 -0.23 3.41 -6.97
C ALA A 37 0.15 4.60 -7.86
N GLY A 38 1.11 5.42 -7.44
CA GLY A 38 1.64 6.53 -8.24
C GLY A 38 2.30 6.06 -9.53
N TYR A 39 3.17 5.05 -9.46
CA TYR A 39 3.79 4.46 -10.66
C TYR A 39 2.77 3.88 -11.63
N TYR A 40 1.78 3.16 -11.11
CA TYR A 40 0.70 2.63 -11.94
C TYR A 40 -0.11 3.76 -12.59
N GLN A 41 -0.42 4.84 -11.85
CA GLN A 41 -1.11 6.02 -12.39
C GLN A 41 -0.28 6.79 -13.44
N MET A 42 1.05 6.66 -13.42
CA MET A 42 1.94 7.21 -14.43
C MET A 42 2.05 6.32 -15.69
N GLY A 43 1.33 5.19 -15.73
CA GLY A 43 1.33 4.27 -16.87
C GLY A 43 2.40 3.18 -16.82
N MET A 44 3.09 3.02 -15.69
CA MET A 44 4.05 1.92 -15.52
C MET A 44 3.32 0.59 -15.37
N THR A 45 3.87 -0.45 -16.01
CA THR A 45 3.37 -1.82 -15.93
C THR A 45 3.83 -2.52 -14.65
N VAL A 46 3.19 -3.64 -14.31
CA VAL A 46 3.56 -4.43 -13.12
C VAL A 46 4.98 -5.00 -13.22
N ASP A 47 5.45 -5.32 -14.42
CA ASP A 47 6.81 -5.85 -14.62
C ASP A 47 7.89 -4.77 -14.43
N GLU A 48 7.52 -3.50 -14.56
CA GLU A 48 8.44 -2.36 -14.35
C GLU A 48 8.51 -1.88 -12.90
N ILE A 49 7.56 -2.31 -12.05
CA ILE A 49 7.42 -1.91 -10.64
C ILE A 49 8.03 -2.97 -9.71
#